data_AF-A0A075N0G8-F1
#
_entry.id   AF-A0A075N0G8-F1
#
_cell.length_a   1.000
_cell.length_b   1.000
_cell.length_c   1.000
_cell.angle_alpha   90.00
_cell.angle_beta   90.00
_cell.angle_gamma   90.00
#
_symmetry.space_group_name_H-M   'P 1'
#
loop_
_entity.id
_entity.type
_entity.pdbx_description
1 polymer ?
#
loop_
_entity_poly.entity_id
_entity_poly.type
_entity_poly.pdbx_seq_one_letter_code
_entity_poly.pdbx_strand_id
1 'polypeptide(L)'
;MGCSKLLIRQYISYLADNARKYRTFNKQLVVGELAGIAAGLLVAELAIAIALDEAGVSIASSAADYLAALAGFLAIFYFDSRKEFMQFGRGKRVQKVCVMALRLWPSVAAADIVFIFVRPYVQYLLLGANIEAGVTSVIAHFVAFAAFNLTAIFSRSIMDFWQSTKKQRQQQPS
;
A
#
# COMPACT_ATOMS: atom_id res chain seq x y z
N MET A 1 11.13 -17.42 30.23
CA MET A 1 11.26 -17.57 28.77
C MET A 1 10.10 -18.31 28.05
N GLY A 2 8.99 -18.69 28.72
CA GLY A 2 7.89 -19.46 28.09
C GLY A 2 6.81 -18.65 27.34
N CYS A 3 6.61 -17.37 27.70
CA CYS A 3 5.49 -16.55 27.18
C CYS A 3 5.66 -16.15 25.69
N SER A 4 6.90 -15.89 25.25
CA SER A 4 7.21 -15.51 23.86
C SER A 4 6.99 -16.65 22.84
N LYS A 5 7.32 -17.90 23.20
CA LYS A 5 7.10 -19.07 22.32
C LYS A 5 5.62 -19.38 22.11
N LEU A 6 4.77 -19.09 23.10
CA LEU A 6 3.33 -19.30 23.02
C LEU A 6 2.68 -18.29 22.05
N LEU A 7 3.10 -17.02 22.14
CA LEU A 7 2.64 -15.95 21.25
C LEU A 7 3.05 -16.17 19.79
N ILE A 8 4.29 -16.63 19.55
CA ILE A 8 4.77 -16.95 18.19
C ILE A 8 3.98 -18.12 17.60
N ARG A 9 3.68 -19.17 18.38
CA ARG A 9 2.83 -20.28 17.91
C ARG A 9 1.40 -19.84 17.62
N GLN A 10 0.80 -19.00 18.47
CA GLN A 10 -0.54 -18.45 18.24
C GLN A 10 -0.59 -17.57 16.98
N TYR A 11 0.43 -16.75 16.76
CA TYR A 11 0.57 -15.93 15.56
C TYR A 11 0.73 -16.79 14.28
N ILE A 12 1.59 -17.81 14.32
CA ILE A 12 1.78 -18.74 13.20
C ILE A 12 0.49 -19.51 12.90
N SER A 13 -0.23 -19.99 13.93
CA SER A 13 -1.53 -20.67 13.75
C SER A 13 -2.56 -19.74 13.13
N TYR A 14 -2.68 -18.50 13.62
CA TYR A 14 -3.58 -17.49 13.07
C TYR A 14 -3.25 -17.13 11.61
N LEU A 15 -1.97 -17.03 11.27
CA LEU A 15 -1.52 -16.83 9.88
C LEU A 15 -1.88 -18.02 8.99
N ALA A 16 -1.68 -19.25 9.47
CA ALA A 16 -2.03 -20.46 8.74
C ALA A 16 -3.55 -20.52 8.47
N ASP A 17 -4.37 -20.24 9.48
CA ASP A 17 -5.84 -20.24 9.38
C ASP A 17 -6.37 -19.15 8.42
N ASN A 18 -5.64 -18.05 8.26
CA ASN A 18 -6.01 -16.94 7.38
C ASN A 18 -5.17 -16.84 6.10
N ALA A 19 -4.31 -17.83 5.82
CA ALA A 19 -3.33 -17.79 4.73
C ALA A 19 -3.96 -17.50 3.35
N ARG A 20 -5.16 -18.04 3.10
CA ARG A 20 -5.91 -17.79 1.86
C ARG A 20 -6.29 -16.31 1.70
N LYS A 21 -6.71 -15.64 2.78
CA LYS A 21 -7.06 -14.21 2.75
C LYS A 21 -5.83 -13.34 2.51
N TYR A 22 -4.71 -13.65 3.18
CA TYR A 22 -3.44 -12.94 2.96
C TYR A 22 -2.91 -13.12 1.55
N ARG A 23 -2.99 -14.33 1.00
CA ARG A 23 -2.59 -14.59 -0.40
C ARG A 23 -3.42 -13.76 -1.38
N THR A 24 -4.73 -13.66 -1.17
CA THR A 24 -5.61 -12.84 -2.02
C THR A 24 -5.27 -11.35 -1.93
N PHE A 25 -5.05 -10.84 -0.71
CA PHE A 25 -4.65 -9.46 -0.50
C PHE A 25 -3.29 -9.14 -1.15
N ASN A 26 -2.28 -10.00 -0.96
CA ASN A 26 -0.97 -9.83 -1.58
C ASN A 26 -1.04 -9.86 -3.12
N LYS A 27 -1.90 -10.72 -3.69
CA LYS A 27 -2.14 -10.73 -5.14
C LYS A 27 -2.71 -9.40 -5.61
N GLN A 28 -3.67 -8.83 -4.89
CA GLN A 28 -4.26 -7.52 -5.21
C GLN A 28 -3.22 -6.41 -5.15
N LEU A 29 -2.37 -6.43 -4.11
CA LEU A 29 -1.28 -5.48 -3.95
C LEU A 29 -0.30 -5.55 -5.12
N VAL A 30 0.19 -6.75 -5.47
CA VAL A 30 1.13 -6.95 -6.59
C VAL A 30 0.59 -6.41 -7.92
N VAL A 31 -0.70 -6.63 -8.21
CA VAL A 31 -1.28 -6.09 -9.45
C VAL A 31 -1.36 -4.56 -9.40
N GLY A 32 -1.64 -3.98 -8.22
CA GLY A 32 -1.52 -2.54 -8.00
C GLY A 32 -0.10 -2.06 -8.31
N GLU A 33 0.92 -2.60 -7.65
CA GLU A 33 2.31 -2.19 -7.86
C GLU A 33 2.76 -2.26 -9.33
N LEU A 34 2.39 -3.33 -10.04
CA LEU A 34 2.70 -3.45 -11.47
C LEU A 34 2.04 -2.36 -12.32
N ALA A 35 0.79 -2.00 -12.01
CA ALA A 35 0.11 -0.90 -12.67
C ALA A 35 0.76 0.45 -12.33
N GLY A 36 1.18 0.63 -11.08
CA GLY A 36 1.90 1.81 -10.60
C GLY A 36 3.23 2.01 -11.30
N ILE A 37 4.09 0.99 -11.32
CA ILE A 37 5.39 1.00 -12.01
C ILE A 37 5.21 1.37 -13.48
N ALA A 38 4.28 0.73 -14.16
CA ALA A 38 4.04 0.97 -15.59
C ALA A 38 3.59 2.42 -15.85
N ALA A 39 2.63 2.93 -15.09
CA ALA A 39 2.13 4.30 -15.24
C ALA A 39 3.19 5.34 -14.86
N GLY A 40 3.91 5.13 -13.76
CA GLY A 40 4.98 6.00 -13.30
C GLY A 40 6.10 6.12 -14.33
N LEU A 41 6.55 4.99 -14.88
CA LEU A 41 7.56 4.97 -15.95
C LEU A 41 7.07 5.73 -17.19
N LEU A 42 5.87 5.40 -17.70
CA LEU A 42 5.33 6.05 -18.89
C LEU A 42 5.19 7.56 -18.71
N VAL A 43 4.71 8.00 -17.55
CA VAL A 43 4.54 9.43 -17.26
C VAL A 43 5.88 10.12 -17.04
N ALA A 44 6.89 9.45 -16.47
CA ALA A 44 8.23 10.02 -16.34
C ALA A 44 8.85 10.31 -17.71
N GLU A 45 8.76 9.35 -18.65
CA GLU A 45 9.24 9.51 -20.02
C GLU A 45 8.49 10.61 -20.77
N LEU A 46 7.15 10.61 -20.68
CA LEU A 46 6.33 11.65 -21.30
C LEU A 46 6.61 13.04 -20.71
N ALA A 47 6.83 13.13 -19.39
CA ALA A 47 7.11 14.39 -18.71
C ALA A 47 8.43 15.01 -19.18
N ILE A 48 9.48 14.19 -19.36
CA ILE A 48 10.73 14.67 -19.98
C ILE A 48 10.50 15.07 -21.44
N ALA A 49 9.71 14.31 -22.20
CA ALA A 49 9.44 14.63 -23.60
C ALA A 49 8.73 15.99 -23.79
N ILE A 50 7.98 16.47 -22.79
CA ILE A 50 7.37 17.81 -22.78
C ILE A 50 8.18 18.85 -22.01
N ALA A 51 9.45 18.56 -21.70
CA ALA A 51 10.40 19.46 -21.05
C ALA A 51 9.98 19.97 -19.66
N LEU A 52 9.36 19.10 -18.85
CA LEU A 52 9.24 19.36 -17.41
C LEU A 52 10.62 19.30 -16.75
N ASP A 53 10.81 20.11 -15.71
CA ASP A 53 11.97 20.06 -14.83
C ASP A 53 11.94 18.80 -13.94
N GLU A 54 13.03 18.54 -13.22
CA GLU A 54 13.19 17.32 -12.41
C GLU A 54 12.09 17.20 -11.36
N ALA A 55 11.68 18.33 -10.78
CA ALA A 55 10.57 18.39 -9.82
C ALA A 55 9.24 18.04 -10.48
N GLY A 56 8.95 18.63 -11.64
CA GLY A 56 7.74 18.36 -12.42
C GLY A 56 7.64 16.88 -12.84
N VAL A 57 8.72 16.30 -13.36
CA VAL A 57 8.80 14.88 -13.73
C VAL A 57 8.54 13.99 -12.50
N SER A 58 9.19 14.28 -11.38
CA SER A 58 9.09 13.49 -10.15
C SER A 58 7.68 13.52 -9.56
N ILE A 59 7.03 14.68 -9.54
CA ILE A 59 5.67 14.85 -9.03
C ILE A 59 4.66 14.15 -9.96
N ALA A 60 4.74 14.42 -11.27
CA ALA A 60 3.79 13.88 -12.25
C ALA A 60 3.83 12.35 -12.30
N SER A 61 5.03 11.76 -12.39
CA SER A 61 5.20 10.31 -12.41
C SER A 61 4.81 9.65 -11.08
N SER A 62 5.08 10.29 -9.94
CA SER A 62 4.66 9.77 -8.62
C SER A 62 3.15 9.79 -8.44
N ALA A 63 2.48 10.83 -8.91
CA ALA A 63 1.02 10.89 -8.91
C ALA A 63 0.42 9.79 -9.80
N ALA A 64 0.97 9.61 -11.01
CA ALA A 64 0.53 8.57 -11.94
C ALA A 64 0.71 7.16 -11.36
N ASP A 65 1.88 6.89 -10.77
CA ASP A 65 2.20 5.62 -10.11
C ASP A 65 1.20 5.32 -9.00
N TYR A 66 1.04 6.24 -8.05
CA TYR A 66 0.14 6.04 -6.91
C TYR A 66 -1.32 5.84 -7.34
N LEU A 67 -1.82 6.65 -8.27
CA LEU A 67 -3.19 6.54 -8.77
C LEU A 67 -3.42 5.24 -9.53
N ALA A 68 -2.47 4.82 -10.36
CA ALA A 68 -2.55 3.56 -11.09
C ALA A 68 -2.45 2.35 -10.15
N ALA A 69 -1.59 2.41 -9.14
CA ALA A 69 -1.48 1.37 -8.12
C ALA A 69 -2.77 1.21 -7.34
N LEU A 70 -3.36 2.32 -6.90
CA LEU A 70 -4.66 2.32 -6.23
C LEU A 70 -5.77 1.79 -7.15
N ALA A 71 -5.81 2.22 -8.41
CA ALA A 71 -6.79 1.76 -9.38
C ALA A 71 -6.66 0.25 -9.67
N GLY A 72 -5.43 -0.24 -9.87
CA GLY A 72 -5.13 -1.65 -10.09
C GLY A 72 -5.54 -2.52 -8.89
N PHE A 73 -5.19 -2.07 -7.67
CA PHE A 73 -5.61 -2.71 -6.43
C PHE A 73 -7.14 -2.80 -6.33
N LEU A 74 -7.84 -1.67 -6.50
CA LEU A 74 -9.30 -1.61 -6.39
C LEU A 74 -10.00 -2.44 -7.46
N ALA A 75 -9.46 -2.47 -8.68
CA ALA A 75 -10.00 -3.30 -9.76
C ALA A 75 -9.95 -4.79 -9.41
N ILE A 76 -8.78 -5.31 -8.99
CA ILE A 76 -8.65 -6.72 -8.61
C ILE A 76 -9.43 -7.03 -7.33
N PHE A 77 -9.43 -6.13 -6.35
CA PHE A 77 -10.23 -6.26 -5.14
C PHE A 77 -11.72 -6.42 -5.44
N TYR A 78 -12.25 -5.60 -6.36
CA TYR A 78 -13.63 -5.70 -6.83
C TYR A 78 -13.90 -7.03 -7.52
N PHE A 79 -13.02 -7.48 -8.43
CA PHE A 79 -13.21 -8.73 -9.15
C PHE A 79 -13.18 -9.96 -8.24
N ASP A 80 -12.26 -10.00 -7.27
CA ASP A 80 -12.16 -11.11 -6.32
C ASP A 80 -13.38 -11.19 -5.41
N SER A 81 -13.92 -10.03 -5.02
CA SER A 81 -15.04 -9.93 -4.09
C SER A 81 -16.40 -9.91 -4.81
N ARG A 82 -16.43 -9.92 -6.15
CA ARG A 82 -17.65 -9.67 -6.95
C ARG A 82 -18.82 -10.58 -6.59
N LYS A 83 -18.54 -11.85 -6.24
CA LYS A 83 -19.57 -12.85 -5.91
C LYS A 83 -20.38 -12.44 -4.68
N GLU A 84 -19.74 -11.78 -3.72
CA GLU A 84 -20.38 -11.29 -2.49
C GLU A 84 -21.32 -10.12 -2.77
N PHE A 85 -21.20 -9.49 -3.94
CA PHE A 85 -21.93 -8.29 -4.30
C PHE A 85 -22.96 -8.45 -5.43
N MET A 86 -23.03 -9.62 -6.06
CA MET A 86 -23.94 -9.86 -7.19
C MET A 86 -25.42 -9.70 -6.80
N GLN A 87 -25.76 -9.98 -5.54
CA GLN A 87 -27.11 -9.83 -4.98
C GLN A 87 -27.55 -8.38 -4.75
N PHE A 88 -26.63 -7.40 -4.80
CA PHE A 88 -26.96 -5.98 -4.58
C PHE A 88 -27.12 -5.23 -5.91
N GLY A 89 -28.07 -4.30 -5.95
CA GLY A 89 -28.19 -3.32 -7.01
C GLY A 89 -26.95 -2.41 -7.11
N ARG A 90 -26.74 -1.79 -8.28
CA ARG A 90 -25.50 -1.06 -8.64
C ARG A 90 -25.06 -0.05 -7.58
N GLY A 91 -25.97 0.77 -7.07
CA GLY A 91 -25.64 1.78 -6.03
C GLY A 91 -25.16 1.17 -4.71
N LYS A 92 -25.91 0.20 -4.16
CA LYS A 92 -25.52 -0.51 -2.92
C LYS A 92 -24.23 -1.31 -3.09
N ARG A 93 -23.97 -1.85 -4.29
CA ARG A 93 -22.72 -2.56 -4.62
C ARG A 93 -21.51 -1.63 -4.52
N VAL A 94 -21.55 -0.47 -5.18
CA VAL A 94 -20.45 0.51 -5.15
C VAL A 94 -20.21 0.98 -3.72
N GLN A 95 -21.26 1.35 -2.98
CA GLN A 95 -21.14 1.79 -1.60
C GLN A 95 -20.45 0.73 -0.72
N LYS A 96 -20.84 -0.54 -0.84
CA LYS A 96 -20.27 -1.61 0.00
C LYS A 96 -18.80 -1.89 -0.32
N VAL A 97 -18.43 -1.84 -1.60
CA VAL A 97 -17.03 -1.96 -2.06
C VAL A 97 -16.19 -0.81 -1.51
N CYS A 98 -16.66 0.43 -1.65
CA CYS A 98 -15.98 1.60 -1.11
C CYS A 98 -15.80 1.50 0.42
N VAL A 99 -16.83 1.11 1.16
CA VAL A 99 -16.72 0.92 2.62
C VAL A 99 -15.72 -0.16 2.98
N MET A 100 -15.68 -1.28 2.25
CA MET A 100 -14.70 -2.34 2.51
C MET A 100 -13.27 -1.90 2.20
N ALA A 101 -13.06 -1.19 1.10
CA ALA A 101 -11.75 -0.62 0.76
C ALA A 101 -11.30 0.45 1.78
N LEU A 102 -12.20 1.36 2.18
CA LEU A 102 -11.92 2.40 3.18
C LEU A 102 -11.58 1.82 4.56
N ARG A 103 -12.09 0.62 4.89
CA ARG A 103 -11.70 -0.07 6.14
C ARG A 103 -10.26 -0.56 6.15
N LEU A 104 -9.64 -0.73 4.98
CA LEU A 104 -8.23 -1.10 4.87
C LEU A 104 -7.32 0.12 5.06
N TRP A 105 -7.80 1.32 4.70
CA TRP A 105 -7.04 2.57 4.68
C TRP A 105 -6.33 2.92 5.99
N PRO A 106 -6.95 2.84 7.19
CA PRO A 106 -6.29 3.23 8.43
C PRO A 106 -5.02 2.42 8.74
N SER A 107 -4.95 1.19 8.24
CA SER A 107 -3.79 0.30 8.47
C SER A 107 -2.60 0.61 7.57
N VAL A 108 -2.79 1.41 6.52
CA VAL A 108 -1.76 1.76 5.53
C VAL A 108 -1.56 3.26 5.37
N ALA A 109 -2.41 4.11 5.95
CA ALA A 109 -2.35 5.56 5.78
C ALA A 109 -0.99 6.19 6.14
N ALA A 110 -0.33 5.69 7.19
CA ALA A 110 1.03 6.15 7.54
C ALA A 110 2.05 5.77 6.46
N ALA A 111 1.89 4.59 5.85
CA ALA A 111 2.74 4.12 4.77
C ALA A 111 2.46 4.88 3.46
N ASP A 112 1.20 5.22 3.17
CA ASP A 112 0.81 6.05 2.02
C ASP A 112 1.49 7.42 2.08
N ILE A 113 1.48 8.06 3.26
CA ILE A 113 2.19 9.34 3.48
C ILE A 113 3.67 9.17 3.14
N VAL A 114 4.32 8.12 3.65
CA VAL A 114 5.74 7.85 3.37
C VAL A 114 5.96 7.67 1.87
N PHE A 115 5.12 6.91 1.17
CA PHE A 115 5.25 6.72 -0.27
C PHE A 115 5.12 8.04 -1.05
N ILE A 116 4.12 8.86 -0.72
CA ILE A 116 3.84 10.15 -1.36
C ILE A 116 5.01 11.12 -1.24
N PHE A 117 5.80 11.05 -0.16
CA PHE A 117 6.97 11.91 0.01
C PHE A 117 8.27 11.28 -0.50
N VAL A 118 8.51 10.00 -0.18
CA VAL A 118 9.78 9.33 -0.50
C VAL A 118 9.93 9.14 -2.00
N ARG A 119 8.88 8.71 -2.71
CA ARG A 119 8.97 8.42 -4.14
C ARG A 119 9.40 9.65 -4.96
N PRO A 120 8.67 10.80 -4.94
CA PRO A 120 9.08 11.95 -5.73
C PRO A 120 10.42 12.52 -5.26
N TYR A 121 10.73 12.45 -3.95
CA TYR A 121 12.00 12.93 -3.43
C TYR A 121 13.19 12.12 -3.98
N VAL A 122 13.11 10.79 -3.96
CA VAL A 122 14.17 9.92 -4.48
C VAL A 122 14.32 10.12 -5.99
N GLN A 123 13.22 10.19 -6.74
CA GLN A 123 13.28 10.41 -8.17
C GLN A 123 13.92 11.76 -8.51
N TYR A 124 13.56 12.82 -7.78
CA TYR A 124 14.13 14.16 -7.95
C TYR A 124 15.65 14.15 -7.75
N LEU A 125 16.14 13.50 -6.70
CA LEU A 125 17.59 13.38 -6.44
C LEU A 125 18.31 12.64 -7.56
N LEU A 126 17.72 11.57 -8.09
CA LEU A 126 18.34 10.76 -9.15
C LEU A 126 18.33 11.49 -10.51
N LEU A 127 17.25 12.22 -10.81
CA LEU A 127 17.17 13.07 -12.00
C LEU A 127 18.20 14.20 -11.94
N GLY A 128 18.37 14.84 -10.78
CA GLY A 128 19.42 15.85 -10.58
C GLY A 128 20.85 15.29 -10.70
N ALA A 129 21.01 13.97 -10.59
CA ALA A 129 22.27 13.27 -10.88
C ALA A 129 22.41 12.86 -12.36
N ASN A 130 21.53 13.35 -13.25
CA ASN A 130 21.49 13.06 -14.69
C ASN A 130 21.24 11.57 -15.02
N ILE A 131 20.46 10.87 -14.21
CA ILE A 131 20.02 9.50 -14.50
C ILE A 131 18.73 9.54 -15.34
N GLU A 132 18.59 8.61 -16.28
CA GLU A 132 17.44 8.50 -17.19
C GLU A 132 16.08 8.40 -16.45
N ALA A 133 15.05 9.11 -16.95
CA ALA A 133 13.75 9.23 -16.29
C ALA A 133 13.07 7.88 -15.99
N GLY A 134 12.98 6.97 -16.95
CA GLY A 134 12.40 5.65 -16.74
C GLY A 134 13.14 4.87 -15.66
N VAL A 135 14.48 4.90 -15.67
CA VAL A 135 15.32 4.23 -14.67
C VAL A 135 15.12 4.83 -13.29
N THR A 136 15.14 6.16 -13.18
CA THR A 136 14.90 6.86 -11.89
C THR A 136 13.51 6.56 -11.33
N SER A 137 12.48 6.52 -12.17
CA SER A 137 11.11 6.20 -11.75
C SER A 137 11.02 4.80 -11.15
N VAL A 138 11.64 3.80 -11.78
CA VAL A 138 11.63 2.41 -11.28
C VAL A 138 12.40 2.30 -9.96
N ILE A 139 13.59 2.90 -9.86
CA ILE A 139 14.38 2.90 -8.62
C ILE A 139 13.59 3.60 -7.50
N ALA A 140 13.04 4.78 -7.77
CA ALA A 140 12.25 5.54 -6.81
C ALA A 140 11.02 4.76 -6.32
N HIS A 141 10.33 4.05 -7.21
CA HIS A 141 9.23 3.16 -6.85
C HIS A 141 9.70 2.09 -5.85
N PHE A 142 10.76 1.33 -6.15
CA PHE A 142 11.22 0.27 -5.25
C PHE A 142 11.72 0.79 -3.89
N VAL A 143 12.40 1.93 -3.87
CA VAL A 143 12.84 2.57 -2.62
C VAL A 143 11.64 3.02 -1.79
N ALA A 144 10.66 3.69 -2.41
CA ALA A 144 9.44 4.11 -1.73
C ALA A 144 8.60 2.93 -1.27
N PHE A 145 8.52 1.86 -2.06
CA PHE A 145 7.81 0.64 -1.72
C PHE A 145 8.46 -0.07 -0.52
N ALA A 146 9.78 -0.12 -0.45
CA ALA A 146 10.49 -0.64 0.72
C ALA A 146 10.19 0.18 1.98
N ALA A 147 10.24 1.51 1.88
CA ALA A 147 9.90 2.42 2.97
C ALA A 147 8.45 2.26 3.42
N PHE A 148 7.51 2.18 2.47
CA PHE A 148 6.09 1.92 2.69
C PHE A 148 5.90 0.64 3.51
N ASN A 149 6.52 -0.48 3.12
CA ASN A 149 6.35 -1.76 3.80
C ASN A 149 6.90 -1.72 5.24
N LEU A 150 8.06 -1.10 5.45
CA LEU A 150 8.64 -0.92 6.78
C LEU A 150 7.71 -0.09 7.67
N THR A 151 7.19 1.02 7.16
CA THR A 151 6.25 1.88 7.89
C THR A 151 4.96 1.13 8.20
N ALA A 152 4.38 0.40 7.24
CA ALA A 152 3.16 -0.36 7.45
C ALA A 152 3.32 -1.42 8.56
N ILE A 153 4.43 -2.17 8.56
CA ILE A 153 4.74 -3.16 9.60
C ILE A 153 4.88 -2.49 10.96
N PHE A 154 5.61 -1.37 11.03
CA PHE A 154 5.87 -0.65 12.27
C PHE A 154 4.63 0.04 12.84
N SER A 155 3.83 0.71 12.01
CA SER A 155 2.58 1.35 12.42
C SER A 155 1.58 0.33 12.95
N ARG A 156 1.50 -0.84 12.31
CA ARG A 156 0.65 -1.93 12.78
C ARG A 156 1.12 -2.50 14.12
N SER A 157 2.42 -2.72 14.29
CA SER A 157 2.96 -3.25 15.55
C SER A 157 2.69 -2.30 16.74
N ILE A 158 2.80 -0.99 16.53
CA ILE A 158 2.45 0.03 17.54
C ILE A 158 0.96 -0.03 17.87
N MET A 159 0.09 -0.08 16.86
CA MET A 159 -1.36 -0.10 17.06
C MET A 159 -1.79 -1.34 17.85
N ASP A 160 -1.26 -2.51 17.51
CA ASP A 160 -1.56 -3.77 18.20
C ASP A 160 -1.07 -3.74 19.66
N PHE A 161 0.12 -3.18 19.92
CA PHE A 161 0.64 -2.97 21.28
C PHE A 161 -0.27 -2.06 22.11
N TRP A 162 -0.73 -0.95 21.51
CA TRP A 162 -1.60 0.01 22.18
C TRP A 162 -2.97 -0.59 22.53
N GLN A 163 -3.55 -1.37 21.61
CA GLN A 163 -4.82 -2.07 21.83
C GLN A 163 -4.71 -3.16 22.91
N SER A 164 -3.60 -3.89 22.94
CA SER A 164 -3.32 -4.88 24.00
C SER A 164 -3.26 -4.22 25.39
N THR A 165 -2.59 -3.07 25.48
CA THR A 165 -2.41 -2.33 26.75
C THR A 165 -3.74 -1.77 27.26
N LYS A 166 -4.62 -1.29 26.37
CA LYS A 166 -5.98 -0.86 26.73
C LYS A 166 -6.85 -1.99 27.27
N LYS A 167 -6.80 -3.18 26.65
CA LYS A 167 -7.57 -4.35 27.12
C LYS A 167 -7.12 -4.81 28.50
N GLN A 168 -5.83 -4.79 28.80
CA GLN A 168 -5.31 -5.19 30.11
C GLN A 168 -5.74 -4.24 31.24
N ARG A 169 -5.75 -2.91 30.99
CA ARG A 169 -6.24 -1.93 31.97
C ARG A 169 -7.73 -2.05 32.28
N GLN A 170 -8.53 -2.58 31.36
CA GLN A 170 -9.96 -2.81 31.58
C GLN A 170 -10.26 -4.12 32.35
N GLN A 171 -9.26 -4.98 32.57
CA GLN A 171 -9.40 -6.29 33.22
C GLN A 171 -8.78 -6.36 34.63
N GLN A 172 -8.14 -5.29 35.12
CA GLN A 172 -7.71 -5.21 36.52
C GLN A 172 -8.86 -4.65 37.37
N PRO A 173 -9.51 -5.46 38.24
CA PRO A 173 -10.43 -4.93 39.23
C PRO A 173 -9.64 -4.07 40.22
N SER A 174 -10.18 -2.88 40.48
CA SER A 174 -9.78 -1.95 41.53
C SER A 174 -9.87 -2.57 42.92
#